data_AF-A0A3M0IYJ9-F1
#
_entry.id   AF-A0A3M0IYJ9-F1
#
_cell.length_a   1.000
_cell.length_b   1.000
_cell.length_c   1.000
_cell.angle_alpha   90.00
_cell.angle_beta   90.00
_cell.angle_gamma   90.00
#
_symmetry.space_group_name_H-M   'P 1'
#
loop_
_entity.id
_entity.type
_entity.pdbx_description
1 polymer ?
#
loop_
_entity_poly.entity_id
_entity_poly.type
_entity_poly.pdbx_seq_one_letter_code
_entity_poly.pdbx_strand_id
1 'polypeptide(L)'
;MTEPTQKYSITMPRDIADAARARSGPSGLSAYVAAAVARQIERDNLNELIQVAEAEHGPITEDEVQALRDQLHQARAQQSGDGKNAA
;
A
#
# COMPACT_ATOMS: atom_id res chain seq x y z
N MET A 1 18.41 -11.43 11.03
CA MET A 1 17.86 -12.58 11.78
C MET A 1 16.47 -12.18 12.22
N THR A 2 15.43 -12.88 11.78
CA THR A 2 14.06 -12.56 12.22
C THR A 2 13.96 -12.93 13.69
N GLU A 3 13.54 -11.99 14.54
CA GLU A 3 13.28 -12.29 15.94
C GLU A 3 12.23 -13.41 16.06
N PRO A 4 12.37 -14.32 17.03
CA PRO A 4 11.39 -15.37 17.25
C PRO A 4 10.03 -14.76 17.62
N THR A 5 8.94 -15.35 17.12
CA THR A 5 7.59 -14.87 17.42
C THR A 5 7.29 -15.02 18.93
N GLN A 6 6.91 -13.93 19.56
CA GLN A 6 6.45 -13.90 20.95
C GLN A 6 4.93 -13.80 21.03
N LYS A 7 4.32 -14.48 22.01
CA LYS A 7 2.88 -14.40 22.27
C LYS A 7 2.57 -13.11 23.04
N TYR A 8 1.72 -12.28 22.47
CA TYR A 8 1.11 -11.12 23.13
C TYR A 8 -0.38 -11.38 23.35
N SER A 9 -0.93 -10.88 24.46
CA SER A 9 -2.35 -10.97 24.76
C SER A 9 -2.98 -9.58 24.64
N ILE A 10 -4.04 -9.48 23.86
CA ILE A 10 -4.81 -8.25 23.64
C ILE A 10 -6.30 -8.55 23.82
N THR A 11 -7.04 -7.55 24.30
CA THR A 11 -8.50 -7.64 24.36
C THR A 11 -9.06 -7.23 23.00
N MET A 12 -10.05 -7.98 22.51
CA MET A 12 -10.75 -7.66 21.28
C MET A 12 -12.24 -7.94 21.39
N PRO A 13 -13.11 -7.14 20.74
CA PRO A 13 -14.52 -7.44 20.63
C PRO A 13 -14.74 -8.81 19.97
N ARG A 14 -15.74 -9.55 20.47
CA ARG A 14 -16.00 -10.92 20.03
C ARG A 14 -16.39 -10.99 18.55
N ASP A 15 -17.24 -10.08 18.10
CA ASP A 15 -17.67 -9.94 16.71
C ASP A 15 -16.47 -9.73 15.76
N ILE A 16 -15.50 -8.89 16.16
CA ILE A 16 -14.26 -8.68 15.41
C ILE A 16 -13.39 -9.94 15.40
N ALA A 17 -13.28 -10.64 16.53
CA ALA A 17 -12.52 -11.90 16.62
C ALA A 17 -13.10 -12.98 15.71
N ASP A 18 -14.43 -13.10 15.70
CA ASP A 18 -15.16 -14.07 14.89
C ASP A 18 -15.04 -13.72 13.40
N ALA A 19 -15.16 -12.44 13.04
CA ALA A 19 -14.96 -11.97 11.67
C ALA A 19 -13.51 -12.22 11.18
N ALA A 20 -12.51 -11.94 12.02
CA ALA A 20 -11.11 -12.21 11.70
C ALA A 20 -10.86 -13.71 11.54
N ARG A 21 -11.44 -14.54 12.41
CA ARG A 21 -11.33 -16.00 12.33
C ARG A 21 -11.98 -16.56 11.07
N ALA A 22 -13.15 -16.05 10.67
CA ALA A 22 -13.83 -16.44 9.43
C ALA A 22 -13.03 -16.07 8.17
N ARG A 23 -12.25 -14.98 8.22
CA ARG A 23 -11.35 -14.55 7.14
C ARG A 23 -9.97 -15.20 7.19
N SER A 24 -9.64 -15.86 8.30
CA SER A 24 -8.34 -16.50 8.49
C SER A 24 -8.25 -17.73 7.59
N GLY A 25 -7.17 -17.83 6.83
CA GLY A 25 -6.86 -19.02 6.04
C GLY A 25 -6.30 -20.16 6.90
N PRO A 26 -5.63 -21.15 6.26
CA PRO A 26 -5.04 -22.31 6.95
C PRO A 26 -4.10 -21.96 8.11
N SER A 27 -3.49 -20.77 8.07
CA SER A 27 -2.55 -20.27 9.08
C SER A 27 -3.22 -19.73 10.36
N GLY A 28 -4.55 -19.65 10.40
CA GLY A 28 -5.33 -19.29 11.60
C GLY A 28 -5.31 -17.80 11.97
N LEU A 29 -5.96 -17.49 13.10
CA LEU A 29 -6.23 -16.12 13.55
C LEU A 29 -4.97 -15.31 13.83
N SER A 30 -3.96 -15.90 14.48
CA SER A 30 -2.72 -15.19 14.81
C SER A 30 -1.97 -14.71 13.58
N ALA A 31 -1.89 -15.55 12.52
CA ALA A 31 -1.26 -15.16 11.26
C ALA A 31 -2.05 -14.06 10.55
N TYR A 32 -3.38 -14.16 10.56
CA TYR A 32 -4.25 -13.13 10.00
C TYR A 32 -4.05 -11.78 10.70
N VAL A 33 -4.07 -11.77 12.04
CA VAL A 33 -3.89 -10.55 12.84
C VAL A 33 -2.49 -9.98 12.66
N ALA A 34 -1.43 -10.81 12.68
CA ALA A 34 -0.06 -10.35 12.46
C ALA A 34 0.09 -9.66 11.10
N ALA A 35 -0.47 -10.26 10.03
CA ALA A 35 -0.44 -9.67 8.70
C ALA A 35 -1.26 -8.37 8.61
N ALA A 36 -2.41 -8.30 9.29
CA ALA A 36 -3.24 -7.10 9.33
C ALA A 36 -2.53 -5.95 10.05
N VAL A 37 -1.90 -6.23 11.21
CA VAL A 37 -1.14 -5.24 11.98
C VAL A 37 0.08 -4.76 11.20
N ALA A 38 0.83 -5.68 10.57
CA ALA A 38 1.97 -5.30 9.74
C ALA A 38 1.58 -4.35 8.60
N ARG A 39 0.47 -4.63 7.89
CA ARG A 39 -0.07 -3.74 6.85
C ARG A 39 -0.52 -2.39 7.41
N GLN A 40 -1.08 -2.37 8.62
CA GLN A 40 -1.49 -1.12 9.24
C GLN A 40 -0.27 -0.25 9.57
N ILE A 41 0.76 -0.83 10.19
CA ILE A 41 2.02 -0.12 10.48
C ILE A 41 2.66 0.41 9.19
N GLU A 42 2.68 -0.39 8.12
CA GLU A 42 3.18 0.05 6.82
C GLU A 42 2.40 1.27 6.30
N ARG A 43 1.07 1.25 6.38
CA ARG A 43 0.22 2.38 5.97
C ARG A 43 0.42 3.61 6.83
N ASP A 44 0.60 3.44 8.14
CA ASP A 44 0.85 4.53 9.07
C ASP A 44 2.20 5.21 8.74
N ASN A 45 3.25 4.41 8.52
CA ASN A 45 4.56 4.91 8.08
C ASN A 45 4.48 5.63 6.72
N LEU A 46 3.71 5.09 5.75
CA LEU A 46 3.51 5.75 4.46
C LEU A 46 2.78 7.09 4.61
N ASN A 47 1.78 7.16 5.48
CA ASN A 47 1.06 8.40 5.76
C ASN A 47 1.98 9.45 6.39
N GLU A 48 2.89 9.05 7.29
CA GLU A 48 3.89 9.97 7.85
C GLU A 48 4.80 10.55 6.75
N LEU A 49 5.27 9.72 5.83
CA LEU A 49 6.08 10.18 4.69
C LEU A 49 5.31 11.13 3.77
N ILE A 50 4.03 10.83 3.50
CA ILE A 50 3.16 11.70 2.70
C ILE A 50 2.99 13.05 3.38
N GLN A 51 2.73 13.09 4.68
CA GLN A 51 2.55 14.34 5.43
C GLN A 51 3.79 15.24 5.36
N VAL A 52 5.00 14.65 5.45
CA VAL A 52 6.25 15.41 5.30
C VAL A 52 6.37 15.99 3.89
N ALA A 53 6.13 15.17 2.86
CA ALA A 53 6.18 15.63 1.47
C ALA A 53 5.15 16.73 1.15
N GLU A 54 3.91 16.59 1.64
CA GLU A 54 2.86 17.60 1.44
C GLU A 54 3.15 18.90 2.20
N ALA A 55 3.80 18.83 3.36
CA ALA A 55 4.24 20.03 4.07
C ALA A 55 5.31 20.81 3.31
N GLU A 56 6.17 20.13 2.56
CA GLU A 56 7.24 20.75 1.77
C GLU A 56 6.79 21.23 0.38
N HIS A 57 5.90 20.48 -0.27
CA HIS A 57 5.54 20.70 -1.68
C HIS A 57 4.09 21.12 -1.91
N GLY A 58 3.24 21.04 -0.88
CA GLY A 58 1.79 21.15 -1.02
C GLY A 58 1.14 19.80 -1.37
N PRO A 59 -0.20 19.70 -1.23
CA PRO A 59 -0.94 18.50 -1.57
C PRO A 59 -0.94 18.26 -3.08
N ILE A 60 -0.85 17.00 -3.49
CA ILE A 60 -0.93 16.60 -4.89
C ILE A 60 -2.40 16.48 -5.30
N THR A 61 -2.81 17.22 -6.33
CA THR A 61 -4.19 17.17 -6.84
C THR A 61 -4.39 16.07 -7.88
N GLU A 62 -5.63 15.59 -8.02
CA GLU A 62 -5.97 14.59 -9.04
C GLU A 62 -5.71 15.09 -10.46
N ASP A 63 -5.94 16.39 -10.70
CA ASP A 63 -5.69 17.04 -12.00
C ASP A 63 -4.20 17.03 -12.37
N GLU A 64 -3.30 17.32 -11.41
CA GLU A 64 -1.85 17.26 -11.61
C GLU A 64 -1.40 15.83 -11.93
N VAL A 65 -1.94 14.84 -11.22
CA VAL A 65 -1.64 13.42 -11.46
C VAL A 65 -2.13 13.01 -12.85
N GLN A 66 -3.32 13.42 -13.25
CA GLN A 66 -3.89 13.07 -14.55
C GLN A 66 -3.10 13.72 -15.69
N ALA A 67 -2.75 15.00 -15.57
CA ALA A 67 -1.93 15.71 -16.54
C ALA A 67 -0.57 15.01 -16.74
N LEU A 68 0.09 14.59 -15.65
CA LEU A 68 1.36 13.86 -15.73
C LEU A 68 1.19 12.47 -16.36
N ARG A 69 0.12 11.74 -16.02
CA ARG A 69 -0.18 10.44 -16.67
C ARG A 69 -0.36 10.58 -18.17
N ASP A 70 -1.10 11.59 -18.61
CA ASP A 70 -1.33 11.83 -20.04
C ASP A 70 -0.01 12.14 -20.76
N GLN A 71 0.85 12.96 -20.17
CA GLN A 71 2.19 13.23 -20.68
C GLN A 71 3.04 11.95 -20.80
N LEU A 72 3.02 11.08 -19.78
CA LEU A 72 3.74 9.80 -19.80
C LEU A 72 3.20 8.84 -20.88
N HIS A 73 1.88 8.80 -21.06
CA HIS A 73 1.25 8.01 -22.12
C HIS A 73 1.63 8.51 -23.51
N GLN A 74 1.63 9.82 -23.73
CA GLN A 74 2.06 10.44 -24.99
C GLN A 74 3.54 10.15 -25.29
N ALA A 75 4.42 10.30 -24.30
CA ALA A 75 5.85 10.01 -24.46
C ALA A 75 6.09 8.54 -24.86
N ARG A 76 5.40 7.58 -24.22
CA ARG A 76 5.49 6.16 -24.58
C ARG A 76 4.98 5.85 -25.98
N ALA A 77 3.91 6.51 -26.41
CA ALA A 77 3.36 6.35 -27.75
C ALA A 77 4.35 6.85 -28.83
N GLN A 78 5.00 7.99 -28.58
CA GLN A 78 6.03 8.53 -29.47
C GLN A 78 7.25 7.61 -29.59
N GLN A 79 7.75 7.09 -28.47
CA GLN A 79 8.86 6.12 -28.46
C GLN A 79 8.54 4.82 -29.23
N SER A 80 7.29 4.36 -29.16
CA SER A 80 6.84 3.16 -29.88
C SER A 80 6.63 3.40 -31.39
N GLY A 81 6.42 4.66 -31.79
CA GLY A 81 6.29 5.07 -33.20
C GLY A 81 7.65 5.24 -33.89
N ASP A 82 8.64 5.81 -33.19
CA ASP A 82 10.00 5.99 -33.72
C ASP A 82 10.69 4.64 -34.03
N GLY A 83 10.45 3.61 -33.22
CA GLY A 83 10.96 2.26 -33.48
C GLY A 83 10.33 1.55 -34.68
N LYS A 84 9.16 1.99 -35.15
CA LYS A 84 8.48 1.44 -36.34
C LYS A 84 8.87 2.15 -37.64
N ASN A 85 9.38 3.38 -37.55
CA ASN A 85 9.83 4.16 -38.71
C ASN A 85 11.31 3.94 -39.06
N ALA A 86 12.04 3.15 -38.26
CA ALA A 86 13.46 2.84 -38.45
C ALA A 86 13.72 1.42 -39.03
N ALA A 87 12.69 0.76 -39.57
CA ALA A 87 12.77 -0.60 -40.14
C ALA A 87 12.44 -0.61 -41.64
#